data_AF-A0AAV8XHC0-F1
#
_entry.id   AF-A0AAV8XHC0-F1
#
_cell.length_a   1.000
_cell.length_b   1.000
_cell.length_c   1.000
_cell.angle_alpha   90.00
_cell.angle_beta   90.00
_cell.angle_gamma   90.00
#
_symmetry.space_group_name_H-M   'P 1'
#
loop_
_entity.id
_entity.type
_entity.pdbx_description
1 polymer ?
#
loop_
_entity_poly.entity_id
_entity_poly.type
_entity_poly.pdbx_seq_one_letter_code
_entity_poly.pdbx_strand_id
1 'polypeptide(L)'
;MEEASQSNVNFVPCVRWVRRGVASANPVKVQLSKDELVQIVKDTKEKLLITANGNDDTPMEEEPSGSDEYNFENYDEDDEGNTASLLGISSLAELPTEAEDNFSESDDSEKEDDIIKPSDNLILVGHVEGDASILEVYVYNEEEESFYVHHDIILPFFPLCLEWLNYEPNMPNDKYQKRRKHIGHTDAVLALSWNRIYDHVIASGSVDQSILLWDMEKKIPNTTINVFNEKVQCLEWHRLEAQTLLAARVFDCRIPEVHQTWSLDGEAERLIWNPHQPFMFLAGTSKGSVQCFDCRKAHSKEVTGLAISGQCPGLLVTASPDETVKTWDFWSNSPASISKSPAAVNASPASVSVCTDISATAAHQDSDDHS
;
A
#
# COMPACT_ATOMS: atom_id res chain seq x y z
N MET A 1 -41.74 6.42 13.74
CA MET A 1 -40.43 5.74 13.74
C MET A 1 -39.93 5.84 12.32
N GLU A 2 -39.08 6.84 12.05
CA GLU A 2 -38.27 6.84 10.82
C GLU A 2 -37.21 5.76 11.03
N GLU A 3 -37.26 4.70 10.22
CA GLU A 3 -36.12 3.81 10.07
C GLU A 3 -34.99 4.66 9.51
N ALA A 4 -33.97 4.91 10.33
CA ALA A 4 -32.74 5.50 9.88
C ALA A 4 -32.18 4.59 8.79
N SER A 5 -32.19 5.07 7.54
CA SER A 5 -31.53 4.40 6.43
C SER A 5 -30.06 4.25 6.81
N GLN A 6 -29.66 3.05 7.26
CA GLN A 6 -28.24 2.71 7.32
C GLN A 6 -27.70 2.90 5.92
N SER A 7 -26.84 3.91 5.76
CA SER A 7 -26.11 4.11 4.51
C SER A 7 -25.27 2.86 4.30
N ASN A 8 -25.70 2.00 3.39
CA ASN A 8 -24.89 0.83 3.01
C ASN A 8 -23.61 1.38 2.38
N VAL A 9 -22.50 1.23 3.11
CA VAL A 9 -21.19 1.69 2.68
C VAL A 9 -20.77 0.83 1.50
N ASN A 10 -20.58 1.43 0.32
CA ASN A 10 -20.13 0.74 -0.88
C ASN A 10 -18.97 1.52 -1.49
N PHE A 11 -17.77 0.95 -1.49
CA PHE A 11 -16.59 1.57 -2.09
C PHE A 11 -15.46 0.58 -2.38
N VAL A 12 -14.54 0.99 -3.27
CA VAL A 12 -13.36 0.22 -3.68
C VAL A 12 -12.11 0.85 -3.04
N PRO A 13 -11.60 0.31 -1.91
CA PRO A 13 -10.38 0.81 -1.27
C PRO A 13 -9.10 0.60 -2.08
N CYS A 14 -8.99 -0.48 -2.84
CA CYS A 14 -7.73 -0.82 -3.51
C CYS A 14 -7.94 -1.60 -4.81
N VAL A 15 -7.10 -1.31 -5.80
CA VAL A 15 -7.09 -1.98 -7.11
C VAL A 15 -5.65 -2.27 -7.53
N ARG A 16 -5.41 -3.43 -8.15
CA ARG A 16 -4.09 -3.78 -8.66
C ARG A 16 -4.13 -4.66 -9.90
N TRP A 17 -3.29 -4.32 -10.88
CA TRP A 17 -3.00 -5.19 -12.02
C TRP A 17 -2.09 -6.35 -11.62
N VAL A 18 -2.43 -7.55 -12.07
CA VAL A 18 -1.55 -8.73 -11.96
C VAL A 18 -0.75 -8.86 -13.26
N ARG A 19 0.49 -9.32 -13.14
CA ARG A 19 1.33 -9.56 -14.33
C ARG A 19 0.73 -10.70 -15.16
N ARG A 20 0.61 -10.50 -16.46
CA ARG A 20 0.14 -11.52 -17.40
C ARG A 20 1.00 -12.79 -17.31
N GLY A 21 0.35 -13.95 -17.28
CA GLY A 21 1.01 -15.26 -17.30
C GLY A 21 1.56 -15.77 -15.97
N VAL A 22 1.38 -15.05 -14.84
CA VAL A 22 1.87 -15.51 -13.52
C VAL A 22 0.81 -16.24 -12.69
N ALA A 23 -0.47 -16.05 -13.00
CA ALA A 23 -1.55 -16.70 -12.27
C ALA A 23 -1.60 -18.20 -12.61
N SER A 24 -1.84 -19.04 -11.59
CA SER A 24 -2.13 -20.46 -11.81
C SER A 24 -3.43 -20.60 -12.58
N ALA A 25 -3.46 -21.52 -13.54
CA ALA A 25 -4.66 -21.79 -14.33
C ALA A 25 -5.84 -22.20 -13.45
N ASN A 26 -5.56 -23.01 -12.43
CA ASN A 26 -6.50 -23.36 -11.37
C ASN A 26 -6.02 -22.73 -10.06
N PRO A 27 -6.72 -21.72 -9.51
CA PRO A 27 -6.37 -21.13 -8.23
C PRO A 27 -6.44 -22.17 -7.10
N VAL A 28 -5.37 -22.26 -6.32
CA VAL A 28 -5.35 -23.16 -5.16
C VAL A 28 -6.12 -22.51 -4.01
N LYS A 29 -7.26 -23.10 -3.63
CA LYS A 29 -7.96 -22.72 -2.41
C LYS A 29 -7.22 -23.33 -1.22
N VAL A 30 -6.61 -22.49 -0.39
CA VAL A 30 -5.94 -22.96 0.84
C VAL A 30 -7.02 -23.38 1.83
N GLN A 31 -7.25 -24.69 1.93
CA GLN A 31 -8.06 -25.28 2.99
C GLN A 31 -7.13 -25.73 4.11
N LEU A 32 -7.36 -25.22 5.32
CA LEU A 32 -6.62 -25.66 6.51
C LEU A 32 -6.92 -27.15 6.75
N SER A 33 -5.88 -27.93 7.03
CA SER A 33 -6.05 -29.33 7.40
C SER A 33 -6.83 -29.46 8.71
N LYS A 34 -7.51 -30.60 8.91
CA LYS A 34 -8.26 -30.87 10.16
C LYS A 34 -7.37 -30.71 11.40
N ASP A 35 -6.12 -31.12 11.32
CA ASP A 35 -5.16 -31.02 12.42
C ASP A 35 -4.77 -29.56 12.71
N GLU A 36 -4.58 -28.74 11.68
CA GLU A 36 -4.28 -27.31 11.84
C GLU A 36 -5.47 -26.54 12.41
N LEU A 37 -6.69 -26.85 11.96
CA LEU A 37 -7.92 -26.28 12.51
C LEU A 37 -8.07 -26.60 14.00
N VAL A 38 -7.86 -27.87 14.38
CA VAL A 38 -7.90 -28.30 15.79
C VAL A 38 -6.85 -27.54 16.61
N GLN A 39 -5.66 -27.32 16.08
CA GLN A 39 -4.61 -26.60 16.78
C GLN A 39 -4.92 -25.10 16.93
N ILE A 40 -5.48 -24.46 15.90
CA ILE A 40 -5.94 -23.06 15.96
C ILE A 40 -7.05 -22.91 17.00
N VAL A 41 -8.03 -23.83 17.02
CA VAL A 41 -9.13 -23.83 17.99
C VAL A 41 -8.59 -23.97 19.42
N LYS A 42 -7.63 -24.87 19.64
CA LYS A 42 -7.00 -25.08 20.95
C LYS A 42 -6.25 -23.83 21.44
N ASP A 43 -5.42 -23.23 20.60
CA ASP A 43 -4.67 -22.01 20.92
C ASP A 43 -5.58 -20.80 21.16
N THR A 44 -6.72 -20.74 20.46
CA THR A 44 -7.73 -19.68 20.65
C THR A 44 -8.46 -19.85 21.97
N LYS A 45 -8.81 -21.09 22.34
CA LYS A 45 -9.40 -21.43 23.63
C LYS A 45 -8.46 -21.10 24.80
N GLU A 46 -7.16 -21.41 24.67
CA GLU A 46 -6.16 -21.05 25.68
C GLU A 46 -6.02 -19.53 25.86
N LYS A 47 -6.09 -18.73 24.78
CA LYS A 47 -6.04 -17.26 24.88
C LYS A 47 -7.27 -16.68 25.58
N LEU A 48 -8.46 -17.16 25.28
CA LEU A 48 -9.69 -16.71 25.93
C LEU A 48 -9.67 -17.05 27.44
N LEU A 49 -9.11 -18.20 27.81
CA LEU A 49 -8.92 -18.59 29.22
C LEU A 49 -7.91 -17.70 29.96
N ILE A 50 -6.84 -17.23 29.29
CA ILE A 50 -5.85 -16.32 29.89
C ILE A 50 -6.45 -14.92 30.10
N THR A 51 -7.27 -14.42 29.17
CA THR A 51 -7.93 -13.12 29.30
C THR A 51 -8.98 -13.11 30.41
N ALA A 52 -9.67 -14.24 30.65
CA ALA A 52 -10.65 -14.37 31.73
C ALA A 52 -10.00 -14.37 33.14
N ASN A 53 -8.72 -14.71 33.26
CA ASN A 53 -8.00 -14.78 34.54
C ASN A 53 -7.12 -13.55 34.83
N GLY A 54 -7.20 -12.50 34.00
CA GLY A 54 -6.32 -11.34 34.06
C GLY A 54 -7.06 -10.01 34.07
N ASN A 55 -7.87 -9.77 35.10
CA ASN A 55 -8.15 -8.46 35.70
C ASN A 55 -9.22 -8.62 36.78
N ASP A 56 -8.81 -8.64 38.05
CA ASP A 56 -9.71 -8.25 39.13
C ASP A 56 -8.86 -7.68 40.28
N ASP A 57 -8.97 -6.37 40.53
CA ASP A 57 -8.50 -5.71 41.75
C ASP A 57 -9.10 -4.29 41.83
N THR A 58 -10.36 -4.21 42.27
CA THR A 58 -10.86 -3.07 43.07
C THR A 58 -12.01 -3.55 43.96
N PRO A 59 -11.93 -3.38 45.30
CA PRO A 59 -13.00 -3.80 46.20
C PRO A 59 -14.10 -2.73 46.29
N MET A 60 -15.35 -3.13 46.05
CA MET A 60 -16.55 -2.32 46.35
C MET A 60 -17.18 -2.83 47.64
N GLU A 61 -17.37 -1.93 48.61
CA GLU A 61 -18.09 -2.16 49.87
C GLU A 61 -19.60 -2.28 49.63
N GLU A 62 -20.24 -3.27 50.27
CA GLU A 62 -21.70 -3.41 50.36
C GLU A 62 -22.26 -2.60 51.53
N GLU A 63 -23.46 -2.03 51.36
CA GLU A 63 -24.56 -2.11 52.35
C GLU A 63 -25.92 -1.89 51.62
N PRO A 64 -27.04 -2.40 52.16
CA PRO A 64 -28.17 -2.93 51.38
C PRO A 64 -29.43 -2.06 51.40
N SER A 65 -30.30 -2.24 50.40
CA SER A 65 -31.76 -2.19 50.58
C SER A 65 -32.52 -2.50 49.27
N GLY A 66 -33.53 -3.38 49.33
CA GLY A 66 -34.76 -3.18 48.56
C GLY A 66 -35.25 -4.33 47.65
N SER A 67 -36.01 -5.24 48.26
CA SER A 67 -37.12 -6.05 47.69
C SER A 67 -36.84 -7.05 46.56
N ASP A 68 -36.71 -8.32 46.98
CA ASP A 68 -36.92 -9.52 46.16
C ASP A 68 -38.41 -9.67 45.79
N GLU A 69 -38.79 -9.25 44.59
CA GLU A 69 -40.12 -9.52 44.02
C GLU A 69 -40.11 -10.66 42.98
N TYR A 70 -38.92 -11.12 42.58
CA TYR A 70 -38.73 -12.19 41.62
C TYR A 70 -37.69 -13.15 42.17
N ASN A 71 -38.15 -14.29 42.67
CA ASN A 71 -37.35 -15.37 43.24
C ASN A 71 -36.45 -16.03 42.16
N PHE A 72 -35.41 -15.31 41.74
CA PHE A 72 -34.45 -15.74 40.70
C PHE A 72 -33.55 -16.89 41.16
N GLU A 73 -33.37 -17.08 42.48
CA GLU A 73 -32.44 -18.07 43.03
C GLU A 73 -32.97 -19.52 42.97
N ASN A 74 -34.23 -19.73 42.61
CA ASN A 74 -34.86 -21.05 42.57
C ASN A 74 -35.40 -21.43 41.18
N TYR A 75 -34.90 -20.82 40.09
CA TYR A 75 -35.28 -21.22 38.72
C TYR A 75 -34.49 -22.41 38.18
N ASP A 76 -33.39 -22.79 38.84
CA ASP A 76 -32.50 -23.88 38.39
C ASP A 76 -32.84 -25.25 39.00
N GLU A 77 -33.92 -25.34 39.79
CA GLU A 77 -34.44 -26.61 40.29
C GLU A 77 -35.80 -26.88 39.64
N ASP A 78 -35.79 -27.37 38.39
CA ASP A 78 -36.55 -28.55 37.99
C ASP A 78 -36.36 -28.91 36.50
N ASP A 79 -36.03 -30.19 36.31
CA ASP A 79 -36.18 -31.05 35.14
C ASP A 79 -35.07 -31.14 34.07
N GLU A 80 -34.57 -32.36 33.94
CA GLU A 80 -33.46 -32.81 33.10
C GLU A 80 -33.76 -32.65 31.61
N GLY A 81 -33.00 -31.79 30.92
CA GLY A 81 -33.13 -31.64 29.47
C GLY A 81 -32.21 -30.61 28.83
N ASN A 82 -30.90 -30.89 28.82
CA ASN A 82 -29.90 -30.45 27.83
C ASN A 82 -30.22 -29.20 26.95
N THR A 83 -29.97 -27.98 27.45
CA THR A 83 -29.94 -26.77 26.57
C THR A 83 -28.84 -25.75 26.88
N ALA A 84 -28.19 -25.79 28.05
CA ALA A 84 -27.09 -24.86 28.38
C ALA A 84 -25.70 -25.30 27.88
N SER A 85 -25.54 -26.55 27.43
CA SER A 85 -24.29 -27.03 26.79
C SER A 85 -24.28 -26.84 25.26
N LEU A 86 -25.35 -26.30 24.66
CA LEU A 86 -25.55 -26.24 23.21
C LEU A 86 -25.04 -24.93 22.56
N LEU A 87 -24.76 -23.88 23.36
CA LEU A 87 -24.29 -22.59 22.84
C LEU A 87 -22.79 -22.35 23.07
N GLY A 88 -22.09 -23.34 23.64
CA GLY A 88 -20.63 -23.34 23.72
C GLY A 88 -20.04 -23.89 22.43
N ILE A 89 -18.92 -23.29 22.00
CA ILE A 89 -17.98 -23.65 20.91
C ILE A 89 -17.70 -25.15 20.66
N SER A 90 -18.18 -26.06 21.51
CA SER A 90 -18.17 -27.51 21.31
C SER A 90 -19.16 -27.99 20.23
N SER A 91 -20.22 -27.24 19.91
CA SER A 91 -21.21 -27.63 18.89
C SER A 91 -20.79 -27.32 17.45
N LEU A 92 -19.71 -26.55 17.23
CA LEU A 92 -19.25 -26.20 15.87
C LEU A 92 -18.28 -27.24 15.28
N ALA A 93 -17.92 -28.28 16.05
CA ALA A 93 -16.89 -29.25 15.70
C ALA A 93 -17.42 -30.69 15.57
N GLU A 94 -18.72 -30.89 15.33
CA GLU A 94 -19.20 -32.17 14.81
C GLU A 94 -19.00 -32.21 13.30
N LEU A 95 -17.78 -32.59 12.90
CA LEU A 95 -17.47 -32.97 11.53
C LEU A 95 -18.25 -34.25 11.20
N PRO A 96 -19.04 -34.30 10.11
CA PRO A 96 -19.58 -35.55 9.61
C PRO A 96 -18.42 -36.50 9.32
N THR A 97 -18.37 -37.61 10.04
CA THR A 97 -17.50 -38.74 9.70
C THR A 97 -18.08 -39.42 8.49
N GLU A 98 -17.36 -39.32 7.37
CA GLU A 98 -17.49 -40.18 6.19
C GLU A 98 -18.87 -40.22 5.53
N ALA A 99 -19.26 -39.10 4.92
CA ALA A 99 -19.94 -39.18 3.63
C ALA A 99 -18.86 -39.03 2.56
N GLU A 100 -18.54 -40.12 1.86
CA GLU A 100 -17.91 -40.00 0.55
C GLU A 100 -18.83 -39.17 -0.33
N ASP A 101 -18.47 -37.90 -0.52
CA ASP A 101 -19.06 -37.03 -1.53
C ASP A 101 -18.66 -37.56 -2.92
N ASN A 102 -19.26 -38.68 -3.32
CA ASN A 102 -19.32 -39.16 -4.69
C ASN A 102 -20.30 -38.26 -5.47
N PHE A 103 -19.95 -36.98 -5.63
CA PHE A 103 -20.50 -36.20 -6.72
C PHE A 103 -19.84 -36.70 -7.99
N SER A 104 -20.63 -37.36 -8.84
CA SER A 104 -20.23 -37.76 -10.18
C SER A 104 -19.49 -36.62 -10.86
N GLU A 105 -18.28 -36.87 -11.37
CA GLU A 105 -17.61 -36.01 -12.33
C GLU A 105 -18.45 -35.95 -13.61
N SER A 106 -19.50 -35.12 -13.60
CA SER A 106 -20.11 -34.65 -14.83
C SER A 106 -19.10 -33.69 -15.49
N ASP A 107 -18.94 -33.88 -16.78
CA ASP A 107 -18.20 -33.03 -17.71
C ASP A 107 -18.95 -31.70 -17.78
N ASP A 108 -18.66 -30.83 -16.81
CA ASP A 108 -19.33 -29.56 -16.59
C ASP A 108 -18.63 -28.51 -17.45
N SER A 109 -19.28 -28.07 -18.53
CA SER A 109 -18.71 -27.10 -19.48
C SER A 109 -18.35 -25.76 -18.83
N GLU A 110 -18.91 -25.46 -17.65
CA GLU A 110 -18.59 -24.26 -16.85
C GLU A 110 -17.17 -24.32 -16.25
N LYS A 111 -16.55 -25.51 -16.13
CA LYS A 111 -15.19 -25.64 -15.61
C LYS A 111 -14.15 -24.96 -16.50
N GLU A 112 -14.40 -24.75 -17.79
CA GLU A 112 -13.49 -24.02 -18.67
C GLU A 112 -13.48 -22.52 -18.39
N ASP A 113 -14.59 -21.96 -17.92
CA ASP A 113 -14.73 -20.55 -17.56
C ASP A 113 -14.10 -20.24 -16.20
N ASP A 114 -13.89 -21.26 -15.37
CA ASP A 114 -13.15 -21.17 -14.10
C ASP A 114 -11.61 -21.20 -14.29
N ILE A 115 -11.13 -21.46 -15.52
CA ILE A 115 -9.70 -21.59 -15.82
C ILE A 115 -9.14 -20.24 -16.26
N ILE A 116 -8.19 -19.73 -15.48
CA ILE A 116 -7.43 -18.54 -15.83
C ILE A 116 -6.40 -18.88 -16.90
N LYS A 117 -6.44 -18.20 -18.04
CA LYS A 117 -5.48 -18.41 -19.12
C LYS A 117 -4.22 -17.57 -18.87
N PRO A 118 -3.03 -18.06 -19.27
CA PRO A 118 -1.81 -17.26 -19.18
C PRO A 118 -1.86 -15.95 -19.97
N SER A 119 -2.75 -15.89 -20.97
CA SER A 119 -3.02 -14.72 -21.80
C SER A 119 -3.97 -13.72 -21.15
N ASP A 120 -4.58 -14.01 -20.01
CA ASP A 120 -5.60 -13.13 -19.44
C ASP A 120 -4.98 -11.91 -18.75
N ASN A 121 -5.62 -10.77 -18.88
CA ASN A 121 -5.25 -9.57 -18.16
C ASN A 121 -6.10 -9.48 -16.89
N LEU A 122 -5.47 -9.70 -15.74
CA LEU A 122 -6.18 -9.77 -14.47
C LEU A 122 -6.09 -8.47 -13.67
N ILE A 123 -7.20 -8.09 -13.05
CA ILE A 123 -7.29 -6.99 -12.09
C ILE A 123 -7.85 -7.53 -10.78
N LEU A 124 -7.18 -7.22 -9.68
CA LEU A 124 -7.67 -7.47 -8.33
C LEU A 124 -8.32 -6.20 -7.79
N VAL A 125 -9.52 -6.31 -7.27
CA VAL A 125 -10.29 -5.22 -6.68
C VAL A 125 -10.69 -5.65 -5.27
N GLY A 126 -10.22 -4.90 -4.27
CA GLY A 126 -10.79 -4.99 -2.94
C GLY A 126 -12.03 -4.12 -2.91
N HIS A 127 -13.18 -4.72 -2.61
CA HIS A 127 -14.49 -4.08 -2.59
C HIS A 127 -15.10 -4.26 -1.19
N VAL A 128 -15.69 -3.20 -0.66
CA VAL A 128 -16.42 -3.21 0.60
C VAL A 128 -17.87 -2.86 0.32
N GLU A 129 -18.78 -3.75 0.68
CA GLU A 129 -20.24 -3.58 0.54
C GLU A 129 -20.93 -3.88 1.88
N GLY A 130 -21.46 -2.85 2.53
CA GLY A 130 -21.98 -2.93 3.89
C GLY A 130 -20.89 -3.40 4.86
N ASP A 131 -21.12 -4.55 5.49
CA ASP A 131 -20.16 -5.21 6.39
C ASP A 131 -19.34 -6.31 5.68
N ALA A 132 -19.61 -6.58 4.40
CA ALA A 132 -18.90 -7.58 3.62
C ALA A 132 -17.61 -6.99 3.02
N SER A 133 -16.52 -7.73 3.17
CA SER A 133 -15.24 -7.47 2.52
C SER A 133 -15.03 -8.48 1.41
N ILE A 134 -14.78 -8.02 0.21
CA ILE A 134 -14.74 -8.86 -0.98
C ILE A 134 -13.45 -8.57 -1.77
N LEU A 135 -12.82 -9.62 -2.27
CA LEU A 135 -11.79 -9.57 -3.28
C LEU A 135 -12.37 -10.08 -4.60
N GLU A 136 -12.56 -9.17 -5.53
CA GLU A 136 -13.02 -9.47 -6.88
C GLU A 136 -11.81 -9.62 -7.81
N VAL A 137 -11.76 -10.72 -8.56
CA VAL A 137 -10.76 -11.00 -9.58
C VAL A 137 -11.42 -10.80 -10.93
N TYR A 138 -11.08 -9.73 -11.61
CA TYR A 138 -11.58 -9.41 -12.93
C TYR A 138 -10.63 -9.92 -14.03
N VAL A 139 -11.22 -10.34 -15.15
CA VAL A 139 -10.53 -10.59 -16.41
C VAL A 139 -10.91 -9.49 -17.40
N TYR A 140 -9.90 -8.89 -18.03
CA TYR A 140 -10.06 -7.97 -19.15
C TYR A 140 -9.54 -8.61 -20.45
N ASN A 141 -10.45 -8.85 -21.40
CA ASN A 141 -10.12 -9.29 -22.74
C ASN A 141 -10.12 -8.08 -23.70
N GLU A 142 -8.95 -7.77 -24.26
CA GLU A 142 -8.79 -6.65 -25.20
C GLU A 142 -9.48 -6.92 -26.55
N GLU A 143 -9.45 -8.16 -27.04
CA GLU A 143 -9.98 -8.52 -28.37
C GLU A 143 -11.51 -8.42 -28.44
N GLU A 144 -12.17 -8.79 -27.33
CA GLU A 144 -13.63 -8.78 -27.21
C GLU A 144 -14.15 -7.54 -26.48
N GLU A 145 -13.25 -6.66 -26.04
CA GLU A 145 -13.54 -5.51 -25.15
C GLU A 145 -14.38 -5.91 -23.92
N SER A 146 -14.18 -7.13 -23.41
CA SER A 146 -14.96 -7.68 -22.31
C SER A 146 -14.26 -7.50 -20.97
N PHE A 147 -15.04 -7.15 -19.94
CA PHE A 147 -14.57 -6.98 -18.57
C PHE A 147 -15.57 -7.60 -17.62
N TYR A 148 -15.18 -8.66 -16.92
CA TYR A 148 -16.08 -9.42 -16.05
C TYR A 148 -15.37 -9.94 -14.80
N VAL A 149 -16.15 -10.18 -13.74
CA VAL A 149 -15.67 -10.83 -12.52
C VAL A 149 -15.57 -12.33 -12.79
N HIS A 150 -14.38 -12.88 -12.62
CA HIS A 150 -14.13 -14.31 -12.73
C HIS A 150 -14.16 -14.99 -11.36
N HIS A 151 -13.61 -14.36 -10.31
CA HIS A 151 -13.74 -14.86 -8.94
C HIS A 151 -14.21 -13.77 -8.00
N ASP A 152 -15.03 -14.16 -7.04
CA ASP A 152 -15.48 -13.35 -5.91
C ASP A 152 -15.11 -14.10 -4.62
N ILE A 153 -14.27 -13.48 -3.80
CA ILE A 153 -13.70 -14.10 -2.60
C ILE A 153 -14.02 -13.22 -1.39
N ILE A 154 -14.80 -13.74 -0.45
CA ILE A 154 -15.07 -13.06 0.82
C ILE A 154 -13.81 -13.05 1.67
N LEU A 155 -13.41 -11.86 2.10
CA LEU A 155 -12.30 -11.64 3.01
C LEU A 155 -12.79 -11.52 4.46
N PRO A 156 -12.01 -12.00 5.44
CA PRO A 156 -12.34 -11.83 6.85
C PRO A 156 -12.14 -10.40 7.37
N PHE A 157 -11.44 -9.54 6.61
CA PHE A 157 -11.11 -8.17 6.99
C PHE A 157 -11.16 -7.24 5.77
N PHE A 158 -11.32 -5.94 6.03
CA PHE A 158 -11.37 -4.92 4.98
C PHE A 158 -10.04 -4.84 4.19
N PRO A 159 -10.07 -4.97 2.86
CA PRO A 159 -8.87 -4.88 2.03
C PRO A 159 -8.45 -3.41 1.90
N LEU A 160 -7.49 -2.94 2.68
CA LEU A 160 -7.05 -1.54 2.63
C LEU A 160 -6.06 -1.27 1.49
N CYS A 161 -5.19 -2.23 1.19
CA CYS A 161 -4.22 -2.14 0.11
C CYS A 161 -3.86 -3.53 -0.43
N LEU A 162 -3.47 -3.58 -1.70
CA LEU A 162 -3.06 -4.81 -2.40
C LEU A 162 -1.73 -4.58 -3.09
N GLU A 163 -0.81 -5.52 -2.95
CA GLU A 163 0.44 -5.55 -3.69
C GLU A 163 0.78 -6.99 -4.10
N TRP A 164 1.35 -7.13 -5.30
CA TRP A 164 1.78 -8.44 -5.79
C TRP A 164 3.08 -8.87 -5.12
N LEU A 165 3.11 -10.11 -4.64
CA LEU A 165 4.25 -10.74 -3.99
C LEU A 165 4.88 -11.75 -4.95
N ASN A 166 6.19 -11.70 -5.12
CA ASN A 166 6.98 -12.72 -5.82
C ASN A 166 7.52 -13.82 -4.88
N TYR A 167 7.07 -13.83 -3.63
CA TYR A 167 7.52 -14.74 -2.58
C TYR A 167 6.33 -15.51 -2.02
N GLU A 168 6.49 -16.81 -1.78
CA GLU A 168 5.46 -17.63 -1.16
C GLU A 168 5.42 -17.38 0.36
N PRO A 169 4.34 -16.80 0.91
CA PRO A 169 4.22 -16.60 2.34
C PRO A 169 4.04 -17.95 3.03
N ASN A 170 5.12 -18.47 3.62
CA ASN A 170 5.22 -19.70 4.40
C ASN A 170 5.15 -21.00 3.59
N MET A 171 6.28 -21.68 3.41
CA MET A 171 6.25 -23.11 3.11
C MET A 171 5.68 -23.87 4.32
N PRO A 172 4.81 -24.87 4.12
CA PRO A 172 4.12 -25.62 5.19
C PRO A 172 5.04 -26.39 6.17
N ASN A 173 6.37 -26.36 5.96
CA ASN A 173 7.33 -27.01 6.85
C ASN A 173 7.81 -26.16 8.02
N ASP A 174 7.52 -24.86 8.05
CA ASP A 174 7.79 -24.03 9.23
C ASP A 174 6.67 -24.22 10.24
N LYS A 175 6.82 -25.27 11.07
CA LYS A 175 5.99 -25.52 12.26
C LYS A 175 5.63 -24.20 12.92
N TYR A 176 4.33 -23.93 13.09
CA TYR A 176 3.75 -22.75 13.77
C TYR A 176 4.74 -22.17 14.79
N GLN A 177 5.49 -21.15 14.37
CA GLN A 177 6.52 -20.59 15.22
C GLN A 177 5.81 -19.84 16.35
N LYS A 178 6.13 -20.21 17.61
CA LYS A 178 5.66 -19.53 18.83
C LYS A 178 5.58 -18.02 18.59
N ARG A 179 4.46 -17.39 18.98
CA ARG A 179 4.18 -15.95 18.83
C ARG A 179 5.47 -15.15 19.07
N ARG A 180 6.08 -14.68 17.97
CA ARG A 180 7.17 -13.72 18.03
C ARG A 180 6.59 -12.43 18.60
N LYS A 181 7.44 -11.64 19.29
CA LYS A 181 7.08 -10.26 19.68
C LYS A 181 6.52 -9.57 18.43
N HIS A 182 5.43 -8.82 18.58
CA HIS A 182 4.86 -8.08 17.46
C HIS A 182 5.92 -7.11 16.93
N ILE A 183 6.32 -7.30 15.67
CA ILE A 183 7.33 -6.50 14.97
C ILE A 183 6.65 -6.02 13.70
N GLY A 184 6.24 -4.75 13.69
CA GLY A 184 5.51 -4.14 12.59
C GLY A 184 4.79 -2.87 13.00
N HIS A 185 3.95 -2.37 12.10
CA HIS A 185 3.13 -1.18 12.31
C HIS A 185 2.20 -1.32 13.50
N THR A 186 1.97 -0.24 14.26
CA THR A 186 1.07 -0.25 15.42
C THR A 186 -0.38 0.01 15.05
N ASP A 187 -0.65 0.38 13.80
CA ASP A 187 -1.97 0.73 13.28
C ASP A 187 -2.13 0.29 11.81
N ALA A 188 -3.30 0.51 11.23
CA ALA A 188 -3.70 0.06 9.91
C ALA A 188 -2.68 0.41 8.81
N VAL A 189 -2.32 -0.59 8.00
CA VAL A 189 -1.44 -0.42 6.84
C VAL A 189 -2.29 0.02 5.65
N LEU A 190 -1.97 1.20 5.12
CA LEU A 190 -2.75 1.85 4.07
C LEU A 190 -2.09 1.78 2.71
N ALA A 191 -0.78 1.55 2.67
CA ALA A 191 -0.02 1.47 1.44
C ALA A 191 1.04 0.40 1.49
N LEU A 192 1.20 -0.30 0.37
CA LEU A 192 2.24 -1.29 0.14
C LEU A 192 2.85 -1.04 -1.23
N SER A 193 4.17 -1.19 -1.34
CA SER A 193 4.84 -1.19 -2.65
C SER A 193 6.04 -2.12 -2.61
N TRP A 194 6.11 -2.99 -3.61
CA TRP A 194 7.24 -3.88 -3.82
C TRP A 194 8.36 -3.19 -4.59
N ASN A 195 9.60 -3.40 -4.16
CA ASN A 195 10.74 -2.89 -4.89
C ASN A 195 10.97 -3.74 -6.15
N ARG A 196 10.97 -3.10 -7.32
CA ARG A 196 11.05 -3.83 -8.61
C ARG A 196 12.45 -4.33 -8.95
N ILE A 197 13.47 -3.82 -8.26
CA ILE A 197 14.88 -4.14 -8.50
C ILE A 197 15.40 -5.05 -7.40
N TYR A 198 15.12 -4.72 -6.14
CA TYR A 198 15.42 -5.58 -4.99
C TYR A 198 14.20 -6.42 -4.64
N ASP A 199 14.21 -7.63 -5.16
CA ASP A 199 13.13 -8.61 -5.06
C ASP A 199 12.76 -9.04 -3.65
N HIS A 200 13.56 -8.76 -2.63
CA HIS A 200 13.33 -9.08 -1.22
C HIS A 200 12.90 -7.86 -0.40
N VAL A 201 12.69 -6.70 -1.03
CA VAL A 201 12.38 -5.43 -0.33
C VAL A 201 10.96 -4.98 -0.60
N ILE A 202 10.22 -4.71 0.47
CA ILE A 202 8.88 -4.10 0.41
C ILE A 202 8.81 -2.88 1.34
N ALA A 203 8.06 -1.87 0.94
CA ALA A 203 7.74 -0.72 1.78
C ALA A 203 6.27 -0.79 2.18
N SER A 204 5.98 -0.46 3.45
CA SER A 204 4.62 -0.30 3.96
C SER A 204 4.45 1.05 4.65
N GLY A 205 3.31 1.69 4.43
CA GLY A 205 2.91 2.95 5.05
C GLY A 205 1.64 2.76 5.87
N SER A 206 1.55 3.43 7.01
CA SER A 206 0.48 3.21 7.99
C SER A 206 -0.09 4.51 8.56
N VAL A 207 -1.25 4.37 9.19
CA VAL A 207 -1.86 5.38 10.06
C VAL A 207 -0.92 5.78 11.22
N ASP A 208 -0.02 4.89 11.63
CA ASP A 208 0.97 5.15 12.68
C ASP A 208 2.07 6.18 12.31
N GLN A 209 1.92 6.85 11.17
CA GLN A 209 2.79 7.92 10.67
C GLN A 209 4.20 7.45 10.30
N SER A 210 4.40 6.13 10.16
CA SER A 210 5.67 5.55 9.77
C SER A 210 5.62 4.89 8.40
N ILE A 211 6.80 4.81 7.78
CA ILE A 211 7.06 3.85 6.70
C ILE A 211 8.04 2.80 7.24
N LEU A 212 7.72 1.53 7.02
CA LEU A 212 8.62 0.42 7.30
C LEU A 212 9.16 -0.15 5.99
N LEU A 213 10.49 -0.27 5.89
CA LEU A 213 11.17 -0.98 4.82
C LEU A 213 11.53 -2.37 5.33
N TRP A 214 10.94 -3.38 4.72
CA TRP A 214 11.08 -4.77 5.12
C TRP A 214 12.12 -5.48 4.29
N ASP A 215 12.86 -6.36 4.94
CA ASP A 215 13.73 -7.34 4.31
C ASP A 215 13.03 -8.70 4.45
N MET A 216 12.54 -9.23 3.32
CA MET A 216 11.74 -10.45 3.27
C MET A 216 12.58 -11.72 3.49
N GLU A 217 13.90 -11.66 3.31
CA GLU A 217 14.79 -12.76 3.70
C GLU A 217 14.89 -12.85 5.23
N LYS A 218 15.03 -11.71 5.89
CA LYS A 218 15.16 -11.64 7.36
C LYS A 218 13.82 -11.66 8.10
N LYS A 219 12.71 -11.37 7.39
CA LYS A 219 11.35 -11.28 7.93
C LYS A 219 11.22 -10.26 9.08
N ILE A 220 11.96 -9.16 9.00
CA ILE A 220 11.95 -8.05 9.95
C ILE A 220 12.02 -6.70 9.21
N PRO A 221 11.48 -5.60 9.78
CA PRO A 221 11.69 -4.27 9.26
C PRO A 221 13.18 -3.92 9.44
N ASN A 222 13.83 -3.53 8.35
CA ASN A 222 15.21 -3.12 8.33
C ASN A 222 15.34 -1.63 8.65
N THR A 223 14.43 -0.81 8.09
CA THR A 223 14.46 0.65 8.26
C THR A 223 13.07 1.16 8.60
N THR A 224 13.03 2.12 9.53
CA THR A 224 11.80 2.83 9.91
C THR A 224 11.98 4.31 9.62
N ILE A 225 11.05 4.87 8.85
CA ILE A 225 11.06 6.27 8.45
C ILE A 225 9.90 6.98 9.16
N ASN A 226 10.25 7.86 10.11
CA ASN A 226 9.31 8.58 10.97
C ASN A 226 9.43 10.11 10.76
N VAL A 227 9.27 10.55 9.51
CA VAL A 227 9.29 11.98 9.17
C VAL A 227 7.89 12.56 8.94
N PHE A 228 6.85 11.74 8.95
CA PHE A 228 5.48 12.18 8.70
C PHE A 228 4.80 12.59 10.00
N ASN A 229 3.92 13.58 9.90
CA ASN A 229 3.07 14.04 11.02
C ASN A 229 1.61 13.57 10.83
N GLU A 230 1.34 12.87 9.74
CA GLU A 230 0.04 12.40 9.31
C GLU A 230 0.18 10.97 8.77
N LYS A 231 -0.95 10.27 8.63
CA LYS A 231 -1.02 8.92 8.07
C LYS A 231 -0.33 8.81 6.71
N VAL A 232 0.39 7.71 6.46
CA VAL A 232 1.02 7.44 5.17
C VAL A 232 0.10 6.54 4.35
N GLN A 233 -0.70 7.15 3.48
CA GLN A 233 -1.77 6.46 2.73
C GLN A 233 -1.35 5.98 1.34
N CYS A 234 -0.26 6.51 0.80
CA CYS A 234 0.21 6.15 -0.53
C CYS A 234 1.74 6.17 -0.58
N LEU A 235 2.31 5.15 -1.22
CA LEU A 235 3.73 5.07 -1.52
C LEU A 235 3.98 4.23 -2.78
N GLU A 236 5.05 4.53 -3.51
CA GLU A 236 5.48 3.74 -4.67
C GLU A 236 7.00 3.76 -4.83
N TRP A 237 7.62 2.58 -4.92
CA TRP A 237 9.02 2.47 -5.33
C TRP A 237 9.23 3.00 -6.74
N HIS A 238 10.34 3.70 -6.93
CA HIS A 238 10.76 4.13 -8.25
C HIS A 238 11.01 2.90 -9.14
N ARG A 239 10.67 3.06 -10.42
CA ARG A 239 10.63 1.97 -11.39
C ARG A 239 12.02 1.48 -11.80
N LEU A 240 13.00 2.39 -11.79
CA LEU A 240 14.35 2.18 -12.30
C LEU A 240 15.45 2.39 -11.26
N GLU A 241 15.09 2.83 -10.05
CA GLU A 241 16.06 3.14 -8.99
C GLU A 241 15.63 2.45 -7.71
N ALA A 242 16.43 1.48 -7.26
CA ALA A 242 16.06 0.62 -6.15
C ALA A 242 16.04 1.36 -4.81
N GLN A 243 16.79 2.46 -4.70
CA GLN A 243 16.89 3.27 -3.49
C GLN A 243 15.82 4.36 -3.39
N THR A 244 15.08 4.64 -4.47
CA THR A 244 14.21 5.82 -4.54
C THR A 244 12.77 5.44 -4.22
N LEU A 245 12.19 6.03 -3.18
CA LEU A 245 10.81 5.78 -2.75
C LEU A 245 10.00 7.08 -2.78
N LEU A 246 8.79 7.01 -3.32
CA LEU A 246 7.82 8.10 -3.32
C LEU A 246 6.75 7.85 -2.24
N ALA A 247 6.51 8.83 -1.37
CA ALA A 247 5.43 8.83 -0.37
C ALA A 247 5.07 10.29 0.00
N ALA A 248 4.46 11.02 -0.95
CA ALA A 248 4.26 12.49 -1.00
C ALA A 248 5.57 13.32 -0.94
N ARG A 249 6.67 12.63 -0.74
CA ARG A 249 8.06 13.06 -0.66
C ARG A 249 8.88 12.02 -1.41
N VAL A 250 10.02 12.42 -1.95
CA VAL A 250 10.94 11.49 -2.62
C VAL A 250 12.14 11.30 -1.71
N PHE A 251 12.37 10.03 -1.36
CA PHE A 251 13.43 9.59 -0.46
C PHE A 251 14.51 8.87 -1.26
N ASP A 252 15.77 9.06 -0.85
CA ASP A 252 16.79 8.03 -1.01
C ASP A 252 16.78 7.19 0.26
N CYS A 253 16.26 5.97 0.20
CA CYS A 253 16.09 5.09 1.35
C CYS A 253 17.39 4.65 2.02
N ARG A 254 18.56 4.94 1.43
CA ARG A 254 19.85 4.74 2.08
C ARG A 254 20.16 5.83 3.12
N ILE A 255 19.53 7.00 2.97
CA ILE A 255 19.70 8.19 3.82
C ILE A 255 18.32 8.84 4.03
N PRO A 256 17.40 8.17 4.76
CA PRO A 256 16.00 8.58 4.83
C PRO A 256 15.77 9.95 5.48
N GLU A 257 16.77 10.49 6.19
CA GLU A 257 16.73 11.83 6.78
C GLU A 257 16.71 12.92 5.70
N VAL A 258 17.27 12.67 4.52
CA VAL A 258 17.34 13.62 3.41
C VAL A 258 16.29 13.27 2.36
N HIS A 259 15.28 14.13 2.23
CA HIS A 259 14.16 13.93 1.31
C HIS A 259 13.73 15.23 0.64
N GLN A 260 13.10 15.10 -0.52
CA GLN A 260 12.48 16.22 -1.23
C GLN A 260 10.98 16.24 -0.96
N THR A 261 10.40 17.43 -0.83
CA THR A 261 8.97 17.64 -0.54
C THR A 261 8.39 18.64 -1.54
N TRP A 262 7.13 18.45 -1.91
CA TRP A 262 6.35 19.37 -2.74
C TRP A 262 5.15 19.90 -1.96
N SER A 263 4.67 21.08 -2.32
CA SER A 263 3.42 21.62 -1.78
C SER A 263 2.25 21.04 -2.59
N LEU A 264 1.49 20.17 -1.95
CA LEU A 264 0.26 19.60 -2.50
C LEU A 264 -0.96 20.42 -2.07
N ASP A 265 -1.96 20.50 -2.93
CA ASP A 265 -3.25 21.10 -2.57
C ASP A 265 -4.19 20.08 -1.92
N GLY A 266 -3.92 19.74 -0.67
CA GLY A 266 -4.63 18.71 0.10
C GLY A 266 -3.76 17.50 0.46
N GLU A 267 -4.39 16.44 0.95
CA GLU A 267 -3.72 15.19 1.31
C GLU A 267 -3.49 14.34 0.06
N ALA A 268 -2.35 13.66 -0.02
CA ALA A 268 -2.06 12.73 -1.11
C ALA A 268 -2.83 11.41 -0.89
N GLU A 269 -3.84 11.16 -1.71
CA GLU A 269 -4.62 9.92 -1.67
C GLU A 269 -3.98 8.83 -2.55
N ARG A 270 -3.35 9.23 -3.67
CA ARG A 270 -2.67 8.30 -4.57
C ARG A 270 -1.45 8.92 -5.23
N LEU A 271 -0.40 8.12 -5.39
CA LEU A 271 0.82 8.51 -6.06
C LEU A 271 1.16 7.48 -7.13
N ILE A 272 1.60 7.96 -8.30
CA ILE A 272 2.10 7.10 -9.37
C ILE A 272 3.33 7.72 -10.05
N TRP A 273 4.35 6.91 -10.31
CA TRP A 273 5.45 7.26 -11.20
C TRP A 273 5.01 7.20 -12.66
N ASN A 274 5.39 8.20 -13.46
CA ASN A 274 5.14 8.19 -14.88
C ASN A 274 5.98 7.08 -15.56
N PRO A 275 5.35 6.07 -16.21
CA PRO A 275 6.07 4.98 -16.88
C PRO A 275 7.00 5.43 -18.00
N HIS A 276 6.67 6.53 -18.67
CA HIS A 276 7.41 7.05 -19.81
C HIS A 276 8.45 8.09 -19.42
N GLN A 277 8.37 8.62 -18.19
CA GLN A 277 9.24 9.67 -17.68
C GLN A 277 9.59 9.38 -16.22
N PRO A 278 10.72 8.70 -15.99
CA PRO A 278 11.09 8.18 -14.66
C PRO A 278 11.08 9.24 -13.56
N PHE A 279 11.42 10.49 -13.90
CA PHE A 279 11.54 11.58 -12.92
C PHE A 279 10.25 12.35 -12.68
N MET A 280 9.15 11.95 -13.31
CA MET A 280 7.87 12.61 -13.10
C MET A 280 6.93 11.68 -12.35
N PHE A 281 6.20 12.26 -11.40
CA PHE A 281 5.15 11.56 -10.69
C PHE A 281 3.87 12.38 -10.67
N LEU A 282 2.75 11.69 -10.49
CA LEU A 282 1.42 12.27 -10.37
C LEU A 282 0.91 12.00 -8.96
N ALA A 283 0.26 13.01 -8.38
CA ALA A 283 -0.38 12.94 -7.09
C ALA A 283 -1.88 13.25 -7.25
N GLY A 284 -2.73 12.29 -6.90
CA GLY A 284 -4.15 12.52 -6.70
C GLY A 284 -4.38 13.02 -5.27
N THR A 285 -5.09 14.13 -5.13
CA THR A 285 -5.33 14.80 -3.84
C THR A 285 -6.75 14.57 -3.32
N SER A 286 -6.95 14.70 -2.01
CA SER A 286 -8.26 14.62 -1.35
C SER A 286 -9.26 15.70 -1.81
N LYS A 287 -8.78 16.75 -2.50
CA LYS A 287 -9.60 17.80 -3.12
C LYS A 287 -10.07 17.47 -4.54
N GLY A 288 -9.78 16.27 -5.04
CA GLY A 288 -10.16 15.84 -6.38
C GLY A 288 -9.30 16.43 -7.50
N SER A 289 -8.13 17.00 -7.17
CA SER A 289 -7.17 17.48 -8.16
C SER A 289 -6.05 16.46 -8.38
N VAL A 290 -5.58 16.35 -9.63
CA VAL A 290 -4.37 15.60 -9.99
C VAL A 290 -3.27 16.60 -10.29
N GLN A 291 -2.17 16.51 -9.56
CA GLN A 291 -1.01 17.37 -9.70
C GLN A 291 0.17 16.56 -10.24
N CYS A 292 0.97 17.18 -11.11
CA CYS A 292 2.14 16.54 -11.71
C CYS A 292 3.42 17.26 -11.29
N PHE A 293 4.43 16.50 -10.89
CA PHE A 293 5.68 17.02 -10.37
C PHE A 293 6.86 16.33 -11.04
N ASP A 294 7.92 17.12 -11.28
CA ASP A 294 9.24 16.62 -11.62
C ASP A 294 10.10 16.57 -10.35
N CYS A 295 10.68 15.41 -10.07
CA CYS A 295 11.48 15.16 -8.88
C CYS A 295 12.95 15.56 -9.02
N ARG A 296 13.38 16.04 -10.20
CA ARG A 296 14.77 16.47 -10.41
C ARG A 296 15.02 17.81 -9.76
N LYS A 297 16.10 17.84 -8.98
CA LYS A 297 16.73 19.09 -8.59
C LYS A 297 17.45 19.70 -9.80
N ALA A 298 17.12 20.95 -10.13
CA ALA A 298 17.74 21.63 -11.25
C ALA A 298 19.26 21.72 -11.08
N HIS A 299 19.75 22.06 -9.89
CA HIS A 299 21.19 22.19 -9.60
C HIS A 299 21.50 21.75 -8.17
N SER A 300 22.76 21.38 -7.88
CA SER A 300 23.15 21.01 -6.52
C SER A 300 23.22 22.24 -5.61
N LYS A 301 23.57 23.39 -6.19
CA LYS A 301 23.57 24.74 -5.59
C LYS A 301 22.43 25.60 -6.13
N GLU A 302 22.41 26.88 -5.76
CA GLU A 302 21.45 27.87 -6.21
C GLU A 302 21.51 28.10 -7.74
N VAL A 303 20.38 28.46 -8.34
CA VAL A 303 20.31 28.80 -9.77
C VAL A 303 20.61 30.29 -9.92
N THR A 304 21.80 30.62 -10.40
CA THR A 304 22.25 32.01 -10.61
C THR A 304 21.85 32.56 -11.97
N GLY A 305 21.66 31.70 -12.97
CA GLY A 305 21.21 32.08 -14.30
C GLY A 305 19.92 31.35 -14.69
N LEU A 306 18.91 32.10 -15.16
CA LEU A 306 17.63 31.55 -15.62
C LEU A 306 17.19 32.31 -16.87
N ALA A 307 17.06 31.63 -18.01
CA ALA A 307 16.66 32.25 -19.27
C ALA A 307 15.76 31.35 -20.12
N ILE A 308 14.66 31.91 -20.61
CA ILE A 308 13.73 31.25 -21.54
C ILE A 308 14.05 31.70 -22.97
N SER A 309 14.04 30.77 -23.92
CA SER A 309 14.18 31.10 -25.34
C SER A 309 12.88 31.68 -25.89
N GLY A 310 12.93 32.89 -26.44
CA GLY A 310 11.82 33.48 -27.18
C GLY A 310 11.61 32.87 -28.58
N GLN A 311 12.60 32.14 -29.11
CA GLN A 311 12.60 31.57 -30.47
C GLN A 311 12.31 30.07 -30.49
N CYS A 312 12.65 29.37 -29.41
CA CYS A 312 12.37 27.95 -29.24
C CYS A 312 11.38 27.81 -28.09
N PRO A 313 10.06 27.79 -28.38
CA PRO A 313 9.07 27.53 -27.35
C PRO A 313 9.44 26.28 -26.56
N GLY A 314 9.58 26.45 -25.25
CA GLY A 314 9.76 25.36 -24.30
C GLY A 314 11.20 25.28 -23.84
N LEU A 315 12.15 25.91 -24.54
CA LEU A 315 13.53 25.88 -24.10
C LEU A 315 13.76 26.85 -22.92
N LEU A 316 14.12 26.29 -21.77
CA LEU A 316 14.63 26.99 -20.59
C LEU A 316 16.10 26.60 -20.38
N VAL A 317 16.94 27.56 -20.00
CA VAL A 317 18.33 27.33 -19.63
C VAL A 317 18.54 27.78 -18.19
N THR A 318 19.13 26.91 -17.38
CA THR A 318 19.53 27.19 -16.00
C THR A 318 21.05 27.08 -15.87
N ALA A 319 21.64 27.95 -15.06
CA ALA A 319 23.05 27.90 -14.69
C ALA A 319 23.22 28.02 -13.18
N SER A 320 24.25 27.40 -12.66
CA SER A 320 24.53 27.41 -11.23
C SER A 320 26.04 27.47 -10.95
N PRO A 321 26.45 27.95 -9.76
CA PRO A 321 27.82 27.82 -9.25
C PRO A 321 28.24 26.36 -8.96
N ASP A 322 27.40 25.39 -9.30
CA ASP A 322 27.75 23.96 -9.32
C ASP A 322 28.52 23.53 -10.58
N GLU A 323 28.97 24.51 -11.38
CA GLU A 323 29.77 24.34 -12.61
C GLU A 323 28.98 23.74 -13.78
N THR A 324 27.65 23.68 -13.67
CA THR A 324 26.80 23.10 -14.71
C THR A 324 25.83 24.12 -15.29
N VAL A 325 25.61 24.00 -16.59
CA VAL A 325 24.51 24.63 -17.31
C VAL A 325 23.61 23.52 -17.81
N LYS A 326 22.31 23.65 -17.57
CA LYS A 326 21.30 22.68 -17.99
C LYS A 326 20.28 23.34 -18.90
N THR A 327 19.88 22.62 -19.92
CA THR A 327 18.78 23.01 -20.80
C THR A 327 17.56 22.14 -20.50
N TRP A 328 16.38 22.73 -20.59
CA TRP A 328 15.10 22.11 -20.24
C TRP A 328 14.10 22.39 -21.34
N ASP A 329 13.24 21.43 -21.66
CA ASP A 329 11.99 21.70 -22.36
C ASP A 329 10.87 21.84 -21.31
N PHE A 330 10.12 22.95 -21.22
CA PHE A 330 9.05 23.18 -20.25
C PHE A 330 7.64 23.32 -20.88
N TRP A 331 7.52 23.29 -22.22
CA TRP A 331 6.21 23.34 -22.90
C TRP A 331 5.72 21.99 -23.38
N SER A 332 6.58 20.99 -23.54
CA SER A 332 6.08 19.61 -23.47
C SER A 332 5.41 19.43 -22.11
N ASN A 333 4.44 18.53 -22.01
CA ASN A 333 3.62 18.30 -20.81
C ASN A 333 4.44 17.71 -19.61
N SER A 334 5.75 17.99 -19.62
CA SER A 334 6.85 17.31 -18.97
C SER A 334 8.10 18.19 -19.05
N PRO A 335 8.51 18.87 -17.96
CA PRO A 335 9.83 19.48 -17.95
C PRO A 335 10.86 18.37 -18.20
N ALA A 336 11.73 18.48 -19.21
CA ALA A 336 12.76 17.48 -19.52
C ALA A 336 14.13 18.15 -19.62
N SER A 337 15.10 17.76 -18.78
CA SER A 337 16.48 18.20 -18.98
C SER A 337 17.03 17.64 -20.30
N ILE A 338 17.20 18.49 -21.31
CA ILE A 338 17.58 18.11 -22.67
C ILE A 338 19.09 17.80 -22.71
N SER A 339 19.90 18.62 -22.04
CA SER A 339 21.35 18.43 -22.02
C SER A 339 21.99 19.05 -20.79
N LYS A 340 23.14 18.48 -20.41
CA LYS A 340 24.02 18.98 -19.35
C LYS A 340 25.40 19.16 -19.96
N SER A 341 25.92 20.39 -19.94
CA SER A 341 27.29 20.68 -20.36
C SER A 341 28.09 21.25 -19.17
N PRO A 342 29.40 20.94 -19.09
CA PRO A 342 30.28 21.73 -18.23
C PRO A 342 30.27 23.17 -18.75
N ALA A 343 30.18 24.15 -17.85
CA ALA A 343 30.31 25.55 -18.24
C ALA A 343 31.67 25.73 -18.94
N ALA A 344 31.69 26.27 -20.15
CA ALA A 344 32.89 26.44 -20.97
C ALA A 344 33.85 27.53 -20.44
N VAL A 345 33.61 28.04 -19.22
CA VAL A 345 34.35 29.13 -18.59
C VAL A 345 34.85 28.61 -17.26
N ASN A 346 36.15 28.75 -16.98
CA ASN A 346 36.78 28.38 -15.69
C ASN A 346 36.33 29.32 -14.53
N ALA A 347 35.11 29.85 -14.59
CA ALA A 347 34.53 30.79 -13.64
C ALA A 347 33.03 30.48 -13.46
N SER A 348 32.51 30.73 -12.26
CA SER A 348 31.09 30.52 -11.95
C SER A 348 30.20 31.37 -12.87
N PRO A 349 29.18 30.80 -13.53
CA PRO A 349 28.31 31.57 -14.42
C PRO A 349 27.48 32.57 -13.61
N ALA A 350 27.80 33.87 -13.77
CA ALA A 350 27.17 34.97 -13.03
C ALA A 350 25.78 35.35 -13.56
N SER A 351 25.50 35.11 -14.86
CA SER A 351 24.18 35.32 -15.46
C SER A 351 24.10 34.63 -16.83
N VAL A 352 22.96 34.04 -17.17
CA VAL A 352 22.67 33.53 -18.51
C VAL A 352 21.49 34.31 -19.06
N SER A 353 21.62 34.85 -20.28
CA SER A 353 20.56 35.53 -20.99
C SER A 353 20.52 35.01 -22.43
N VAL A 354 19.31 34.69 -22.92
CA VAL A 354 19.11 34.23 -24.30
C VAL A 354 18.77 35.47 -25.14
N CYS A 355 19.70 35.86 -26.02
CA CYS A 355 19.54 37.04 -26.87
C CYS A 355 18.96 36.66 -28.24
N THR A 356 18.02 37.45 -28.75
CA THR A 356 17.38 37.25 -30.06
C THR A 356 18.09 37.91 -31.24
N ASP A 357 19.20 38.62 -31.01
CA ASP A 357 20.07 39.15 -32.06
C ASP A 357 21.52 39.14 -31.57
N ILE A 358 22.49 38.86 -32.45
CA ILE A 358 23.90 38.60 -32.10
C ILE A 358 24.53 39.83 -31.40
N SER A 359 24.38 39.91 -30.08
CA SER A 359 25.17 40.72 -29.14
C SER A 359 24.87 40.26 -27.71
N ALA A 360 25.64 39.29 -27.21
CA ALA A 360 25.56 38.85 -25.82
C ALA A 360 26.40 39.79 -24.94
N THR A 361 25.79 40.39 -23.91
CA THR A 361 26.50 41.13 -22.86
C THR A 361 26.59 40.23 -21.63
N ALA A 362 27.80 39.83 -21.24
CA ALA A 362 28.04 39.07 -20.02
C ALA A 362 28.63 40.03 -18.97
N ALA A 363 28.00 40.12 -17.79
CA ALA A 363 28.60 40.78 -16.64
C ALA A 363 29.49 39.76 -15.91
N HIS A 364 30.77 40.06 -15.79
CA HIS A 364 31.71 39.30 -14.95
C HIS A 364 32.09 40.17 -13.75
N GLN A 365 32.17 39.57 -12.57
CA GLN A 365 32.72 40.21 -11.40
C GLN A 365 34.15 39.71 -11.25
N ASP A 366 35.12 40.55 -11.57
CA ASP A 366 36.52 40.26 -11.30
C ASP A 366 36.73 40.27 -9.79
N SER A 367 37.20 39.14 -9.24
CA SER A 367 37.71 39.09 -7.88
C SER A 367 39.06 39.79 -7.89
N ASP A 368 39.07 41.08 -7.59
CA ASP A 368 40.29 41.83 -7.30
C ASP A 368 40.92 41.26 -6.01
N ASP A 369 41.85 40.32 -6.18
CA ASP A 369 42.84 39.98 -5.15
C ASP A 369 43.78 41.19 -4.98
N HIS A 370 43.45 42.07 -4.04
CA HIS A 370 44.39 43.06 -3.54
C HIS A 370 45.31 42.39 -2.52
N SER A 371 46.47 41.95 -2.99
CA SER A 371 47.65 41.63 -2.19
C SER A 371 48.30 42.87 -1.59
#